data_AF-F5S8D0-F1
#
_entry.id   AF-F5S8D0-F1
#
_cell.length_a   1.000
_cell.length_b   1.000
_cell.length_c   1.000
_cell.angle_alpha   90.00
_cell.angle_beta   90.00
_cell.angle_gamma   90.00
#
_symmetry.space_group_name_H-M   'P 1'
#
loop_
_entity.id
_entity.type
_entity.pdbx_description
1 polymer ?
#
loop_
_entity_poly.entity_id
_entity_poly.type
_entity_poly.pdbx_seq_one_letter_code
_entity_poly.pdbx_strand_id
1 'polypeptide(L)' 'MKMPVFETERASRISSRFSSSIIVSNEVINGEDVTVFRSKQSIPYLKDQVFDYYCANFQVKIFEFECDENGTVLKFKLD' A
#
# COMPACT_ATOMS: atom_id res chain seq x y z
N MET A 1 7.51 20.05 -6.78
CA MET A 1 6.66 18.98 -7.34
C MET A 1 5.63 18.62 -6.29
N LYS A 2 4.33 18.76 -6.55
CA LYS A 2 3.29 18.22 -5.67
C LYS A 2 3.31 16.71 -5.87
N MET A 3 3.56 15.93 -4.82
CA MET A 3 3.28 14.49 -4.84
C MET A 3 1.82 14.31 -5.29
N PRO A 4 1.53 13.38 -6.21
CA PRO A 4 0.15 13.13 -6.57
C PRO A 4 -0.56 12.67 -5.30
N VAL A 5 -1.48 13.51 -4.83
CA VAL A 5 -2.56 13.07 -3.94
C VAL A 5 -3.08 11.79 -4.58
N PHE A 6 -3.00 10.67 -3.86
CA PHE A 6 -3.48 9.39 -4.34
C PHE A 6 -4.97 9.55 -4.63
N GLU A 7 -5.29 9.89 -5.88
CA GLU A 7 -6.65 9.88 -6.37
C GLU A 7 -7.16 8.47 -6.14
N THR A 8 -8.28 8.38 -5.44
CA THR A 8 -8.99 7.16 -5.09
C THR A 8 -9.16 6.22 -6.31
N GLU A 9 -9.13 6.78 -7.53
CA GLU A 9 -9.15 6.07 -8.82
C GLU A 9 -7.86 5.30 -9.17
N ARG A 10 -6.66 5.72 -8.72
CA ARG A 10 -5.42 4.95 -8.88
C ARG A 10 -5.29 3.86 -7.80
N ALA A 11 -5.79 4.11 -6.59
CA ALA A 11 -5.89 3.10 -5.54
C ALA A 11 -6.98 2.04 -5.85
N SER A 12 -8.06 2.40 -6.55
CA SER A 12 -9.12 1.44 -6.94
C SER A 12 -8.68 0.44 -8.02
N ARG A 13 -7.68 0.79 -8.84
CA ARG A 13 -7.02 -0.16 -9.76
C ARG A 13 -6.19 -1.22 -9.05
N ILE A 14 -5.82 -0.98 -7.79
CA ILE A 14 -5.17 -1.95 -6.90
C ILE A 14 -6.23 -2.71 -6.08
N SER A 15 -7.29 -2.06 -5.59
CA SER A 15 -8.36 -2.75 -4.85
C SER A 15 -9.09 -3.81 -5.69
N SER A 16 -9.23 -3.61 -7.00
CA SER A 16 -9.81 -4.61 -7.93
C SER A 16 -8.90 -5.82 -8.22
N ARG A 17 -7.58 -5.72 -8.00
CA ARG A 17 -6.63 -6.82 -8.22
C ARG A 17 -6.15 -7.50 -6.94
N PHE A 18 -6.15 -6.81 -5.80
CA PHE A 18 -5.56 -7.30 -4.55
C PHE A 18 -6.59 -7.83 -3.54
N SER A 19 -7.86 -7.37 -3.60
CA SER A 19 -9.06 -7.89 -2.91
C SER A 19 -9.97 -6.71 -2.57
N SER A 20 -11.30 -6.89 -2.66
CA SER A 20 -12.28 -5.89 -2.20
C SER A 20 -12.20 -5.59 -0.69
N SER A 21 -11.42 -6.38 0.05
CA SER A 21 -11.18 -6.21 1.49
C SER A 21 -10.11 -5.19 1.85
N ILE A 22 -9.34 -4.67 0.89
CA ILE A 22 -8.23 -3.74 1.15
C ILE A 22 -8.72 -2.28 1.11
N ILE A 23 -8.51 -1.58 2.21
CA ILE A 23 -8.70 -0.14 2.38
C ILE A 23 -7.35 0.55 2.19
N VAL A 24 -7.31 1.58 1.36
CA VAL A 24 -6.10 2.38 1.11
C VAL A 24 -6.27 3.77 1.71
N SER A 25 -5.26 4.21 2.46
CA SER A 25 -5.21 5.55 3.07
C SER A 25 -3.81 6.14 2.97
N ASN A 26 -3.67 7.45 3.20
CA ASN A 26 -2.38 8.11 3.32
C ASN A 26 -2.14 8.56 4.76
N GLU A 27 -0.90 8.42 5.23
CA GLU A 27 -0.45 8.86 6.55
C GLU A 27 0.88 9.59 6.44
N VAL A 28 1.17 10.48 7.39
CA VAL A 28 2.46 11.16 7.47
C VAL A 28 3.33 10.46 8.51
N ILE A 29 4.46 9.90 8.09
CA ILE A 29 5.42 9.21 8.96
C ILE A 29 6.77 9.89 8.80
N ASN A 30 7.32 10.43 9.89
CA ASN A 30 8.59 11.17 9.88
C ASN A 30 8.64 12.31 8.84
N GLY A 31 7.50 12.95 8.57
CA GLY A 31 7.38 14.02 7.57
C GLY A 31 7.28 13.54 6.11
N GLU A 32 7.24 12.23 5.87
CA GLU A 32 7.01 11.64 4.54
C GLU A 32 5.54 11.23 4.38
N ASP A 33 4.93 11.53 3.23
CA ASP A 33 3.62 10.98 2.84
C ASP A 33 3.78 9.49 2.49
N VAL A 34 3.10 8.63 3.26
CA VAL A 34 3.15 7.17 3.17
C VAL A 34 1.79 6.62 2.79
N THR A 35 1.78 5.68 1.85
CA THR A 35 0.60 4.91 1.47
C THR A 35 0.42 3.72 2.41
N VAL A 36 -0.79 3.55 2.94
CA VAL A 36 -1.13 2.52 3.91
C VAL A 36 -2.25 1.65 3.35
N PHE A 37 -1.98 0.35 3.22
CA PHE A 37 -2.96 -0.66 2.89
C PHE A 37 -3.37 -1.39 4.15
N ARG A 38 -4.69 -1.51 4.38
CA ARG A 38 -5.28 -2.23 5.52
C ARG A 38 -6.30 -3.23 5.04
N SER A 39 -6.22 -4.46 5.50
CA SER A 39 -7.27 -5.47 5.33
C SER A 39 -7.64 -6.08 6.67
N LYS A 40 -8.91 -6.45 6.82
CA LYS A 40 -9.40 -7.31 7.92
C LYS A 40 -9.12 -8.80 7.66
N GLN A 41 -8.49 -9.12 6.53
CA GLN A 41 -8.08 -10.47 6.17
C GLN A 41 -6.55 -10.56 6.20
N SER A 42 -6.05 -11.74 6.53
CA SER A 42 -4.63 -12.07 6.42
C SER A 42 -4.26 -12.25 4.94
N ILE A 43 -3.41 -11.37 4.42
CA ILE A 43 -2.95 -11.35 3.03
C ILE A 43 -1.41 -11.36 3.05
N PRO A 44 -0.79 -12.53 3.31
CA PRO A 44 0.66 -12.62 3.52
C PRO A 44 1.48 -12.21 2.29
N TYR A 45 0.89 -12.28 1.09
CA TYR A 45 1.54 -11.96 -0.18
C TYR A 45 1.43 -10.48 -0.58
N LEU A 46 0.77 -9.63 0.22
CA LEU A 46 0.46 -8.24 -0.15
C LEU A 46 1.73 -7.43 -0.41
N LYS A 47 2.78 -7.65 0.39
CA LYS A 47 4.08 -7.00 0.24
C LYS A 47 4.72 -7.29 -1.12
N ASP A 48 4.77 -8.57 -1.50
CA ASP A 48 5.40 -9.01 -2.75
C ASP A 48 4.64 -8.48 -3.96
N GLN A 49 3.30 -8.51 -3.91
CA GLN A 49 2.47 -7.96 -4.98
C GLN A 49 2.65 -6.44 -5.16
N VAL A 50 2.85 -5.69 -4.07
CA VAL A 50 3.18 -4.25 -4.14
C VAL A 50 4.55 -4.05 -4.80
N PHE A 51 5.54 -4.86 -4.43
CA PHE A 51 6.86 -4.81 -5.08
C PHE A 51 6.76 -5.13 -6.57
N ASP A 52 6.11 -6.22 -6.97
CA ASP A 52 5.96 -6.60 -8.38
C ASP A 52 5.29 -5.51 -9.22
N TYR A 53 4.28 -4.84 -8.64
CA TYR A 53 3.54 -3.81 -9.36
C TYR A 53 4.35 -2.53 -9.56
N TYR A 54 5.09 -2.10 -8.53
CA TYR A 54 5.71 -0.77 -8.51
C TYR A 54 7.22 -0.76 -8.79
N CYS A 55 7.97 -1.80 -8.41
CA CYS A 55 9.43 -1.85 -8.60
C CYS A 55 9.88 -1.70 -10.06
N ALA A 56 9.00 -2.00 -11.03
CA ALA A 56 9.30 -1.79 -12.44
C ALA A 56 9.44 -0.31 -12.82
N ASN A 57 8.83 0.61 -12.07
CA ASN A 57 8.77 2.05 -12.41
C ASN A 57 9.21 2.99 -11.27
N PHE A 58 9.21 2.51 -10.03
CA PHE A 58 9.50 3.29 -8.83
C PHE A 58 10.26 2.44 -7.82
N GLN A 59 11.08 3.07 -6.98
CA GLN A 59 11.65 2.36 -5.84
C GLN A 59 10.60 2.27 -4.73
N VAL A 60 10.34 1.06 -4.23
CA VAL A 60 9.38 0.84 -3.14
C VAL A 60 10.14 0.78 -1.81
N LYS A 61 9.81 1.67 -0.88
CA LYS A 61 10.33 1.68 0.49
C LYS A 61 9.22 1.24 1.45
N ILE A 62 9.37 0.05 2.03
CA ILE A 62 8.43 -0.48 3.04
C ILE A 62 8.84 0.02 4.42
N PHE A 63 7.90 0.64 5.14
CA PHE A 63 8.09 1.08 6.52
C PHE A 63 7.57 0.05 7.51
N GLU A 64 6.47 -0.62 7.17
CA GLU A 64 5.80 -1.56 8.07
C GLU A 64 5.08 -2.62 7.23
N PHE A 65 5.18 -3.87 7.66
CA PHE A 65 4.36 -4.96 7.15
C PHE A 65 3.99 -5.88 8.32
N GLU A 66 2.71 -5.89 8.66
CA GLU A 66 2.12 -6.75 9.69
C GLU A 66 1.06 -7.61 9.04
N CYS A 67 1.09 -8.92 9.32
CA CYS A 67 0.12 -9.87 8.79
C CYS A 67 -0.11 -10.97 9.82
N ASP A 68 -1.31 -11.03 10.36
CA ASP A 68 -1.72 -11.98 11.39
C ASP A 68 -3.16 -12.46 11.16
N GLU A 69 -3.75 -13.11 12.16
CA GLU A 69 -5.15 -13.56 12.12
C GLU A 69 -6.18 -12.42 12.13
N ASN A 70 -5.79 -11.22 12.56
CA ASN A 70 -6.64 -10.03 12.66
C ASN A 70 -6.63 -9.19 11.38
N GLY A 71 -5.63 -9.38 10.51
CA GLY A 71 -5.61 -8.75 9.21
C GLY A 71 -4.21 -8.55 8.64
N THR A 72 -4.11 -7.53 7.79
CA THR A 72 -2.84 -7.14 7.19
C THR A 72 -2.74 -5.64 7.09
N VAL A 73 -1.59 -5.10 7.49
CA VAL A 73 -1.22 -3.69 7.34
C VAL A 73 0.10 -3.63 6.59
N LEU A 74 0.13 -2.85 5.50
CA LEU A 74 1.35 -2.57 4.75
C LEU A 74 1.47 -1.05 4.57
N LYS A 75 2.58 -0.48 5.05
CA LYS A 75 2.92 0.94 4.90
C LYS A 75 4.13 1.09 4.01
N PHE A 76 4.00 1.84 2.92
CA PHE A 76 5.08 2.03 1.95
C PHE A 76 5.06 3.39 1.29
N LYS A 77 6.20 3.77 0.72
CA LYS A 77 6.36 4.94 -0.14
C LYS A 77 6.98 4.51 -1.47
N LEU A 78 6.66 5.29 -2.50
CA LEU A 78 7.28 5.22 -3.83
C LEU A 78 8.25 6.40 -3.97
N ASP A 79 9.49 6.11 -4.36
CA ASP A 79 10.52 7.09 -4.72
C ASP A 79 10.80 7.04 -6.25
#